data_AF-A0A968IL74-F1
#
_entry.id   AF-A0A968IL74-F1
#
_cell.length_a   1.000
_cell.length_b   1.000
_cell.length_c   1.000
_cell.angle_alpha   90.00
_cell.angle_beta   90.00
_cell.angle_gamma   90.00
#
_symmetry.space_group_name_H-M   'P 1'
#
loop_
_entity.id
_entity.type
_entity.pdbx_description
1 polymer ?
#
loop_
_entity_poly.entity_id
_entity_poly.type
_entity_poly.pdbx_seq_one_letter_code
_entity_poly.pdbx_strand_id
1 'polypeptide(L)'
;MESRFVVGVIREAKVLGLSVENYFSKWKDAIKNSEMSLSLKNSILSNMDFNSFYGLGIIVITIPPQKELSYVGEEIYWRNSDSTEQAKTPKQIAMQHSDSKNRIRLEL
;
A
#
# COMPACT_ATOMS: atom_id res chain seq x y z
N MET A 1 4.41 1.75 -27.86
CA MET A 1 3.24 2.20 -27.09
C MET A 1 2.83 1.03 -26.21
N GLU A 2 3.20 1.03 -24.92
CA GLU A 2 2.81 -0.07 -24.03
C GLU A 2 1.32 0.02 -23.73
N SER A 3 0.57 -0.99 -24.19
CA SER A 3 -0.84 -1.17 -23.86
C SER A 3 -0.94 -1.68 -22.42
N ARG A 4 -1.28 -0.78 -21.47
CA ARG A 4 -1.65 -1.18 -20.11
C ARG A 4 -3.06 -1.74 -20.14
N PHE A 5 -3.20 -3.06 -19.98
CA PHE A 5 -4.51 -3.69 -19.84
C PHE A 5 -4.94 -3.60 -18.38
N VAL A 6 -6.02 -2.88 -18.11
CA VAL A 6 -6.67 -2.91 -16.79
C VAL A 6 -7.55 -4.15 -16.74
N VAL A 7 -7.19 -5.09 -15.88
CA VAL A 7 -7.99 -6.28 -15.62
C VAL A 7 -8.83 -6.04 -14.37
N GLY A 8 -10.15 -6.13 -14.52
CA GLY A 8 -11.09 -6.02 -13.40
C GLY A 8 -11.06 -7.26 -12.50
N VAL A 9 -11.26 -7.03 -11.21
CA VAL A 9 -11.29 -8.05 -10.15
C VAL A 9 -12.33 -9.14 -10.42
N ILE A 10 -13.49 -8.78 -10.98
CA ILE A 10 -14.58 -9.71 -11.27
C ILE A 10 -14.14 -10.75 -12.32
N ARG A 11 -13.37 -10.32 -13.34
CA ARG A 11 -12.85 -11.22 -14.37
C ARG A 11 -11.88 -12.22 -13.77
N GLU A 12 -10.95 -11.76 -12.95
CA GLU A 12 -9.95 -12.65 -12.32
C GLU A 12 -10.58 -13.63 -11.34
N ALA A 13 -11.50 -13.15 -10.49
CA ALA A 13 -12.24 -14.00 -9.56
C ALA A 13 -12.96 -15.13 -10.32
N LYS A 14 -13.62 -14.81 -11.44
CA LYS A 14 -14.30 -15.78 -12.30
C LYS A 14 -13.33 -16.81 -12.91
N VAL A 15 -12.19 -16.36 -13.44
CA VAL A 15 -11.17 -17.25 -14.02
C VAL A 15 -10.58 -18.19 -12.96
N LEU A 16 -10.44 -17.71 -11.73
CA LEU A 16 -9.95 -18.49 -10.59
C LEU A 16 -11.03 -19.34 -9.90
N GLY A 17 -12.29 -19.27 -10.34
CA GLY A 17 -13.41 -19.98 -9.70
C GLY A 17 -13.74 -19.48 -8.29
N LEU A 18 -13.42 -18.22 -7.98
CA LEU A 18 -13.65 -17.60 -6.68
C LEU A 18 -14.87 -16.67 -6.73
N SER A 19 -15.57 -16.53 -5.59
CA SER A 19 -16.46 -15.37 -5.41
C SER A 19 -15.63 -14.09 -5.31
N VAL A 20 -16.27 -12.95 -5.55
CA VAL A 20 -15.62 -11.64 -5.39
C VAL A 20 -15.18 -11.43 -3.94
N GLU A 21 -15.98 -11.84 -2.95
CA GLU A 21 -15.58 -11.71 -1.53
C GLU A 21 -14.37 -12.58 -1.21
N ASN A 22 -14.30 -13.80 -1.74
CA ASN A 22 -13.17 -14.70 -1.53
C ASN A 22 -11.89 -14.16 -2.19
N TYR A 23 -12.02 -13.61 -3.39
CA TYR A 23 -10.90 -12.96 -4.07
C TYR A 23 -10.42 -11.73 -3.28
N PHE A 24 -11.33 -10.89 -2.79
CA PHE A 24 -10.99 -9.74 -1.95
C PHE A 24 -10.32 -10.17 -0.63
N SER A 25 -10.86 -11.19 0.02
CA SER A 25 -10.33 -11.76 1.27
C SER A 25 -8.92 -12.32 1.07
N LYS A 26 -8.66 -12.97 -0.06
CA LYS A 26 -7.32 -13.45 -0.43
C LYS A 26 -6.28 -12.31 -0.42
N TRP A 27 -6.63 -11.13 -0.94
CA TRP A 27 -5.75 -9.96 -0.90
C TRP A 27 -5.57 -9.40 0.51
N LYS A 28 -6.65 -9.31 1.29
CA LYS A 28 -6.56 -8.92 2.72
C LYS A 28 -5.65 -9.86 3.50
N ASP A 29 -5.78 -11.16 3.29
CA ASP A 29 -4.95 -12.17 3.94
C ASP A 29 -3.48 -12.09 3.51
N ALA A 30 -3.21 -11.86 2.22
CA ALA A 30 -1.85 -11.66 1.73
C ALA A 30 -1.16 -10.46 2.42
N ILE A 31 -1.88 -9.34 2.56
CA ILE A 31 -1.37 -8.14 3.25
C ILE A 31 -1.21 -8.41 4.75
N LYS A 32 -2.18 -9.06 5.37
CA LYS A 32 -2.13 -9.42 6.79
C LYS A 32 -0.92 -10.30 7.11
N ASN A 33 -0.58 -11.23 6.23
CA ASN A 33 0.50 -12.19 6.43
C ASN A 33 1.85 -11.73 5.85
N SER A 34 1.91 -10.55 5.23
CA SER A 34 3.16 -9.97 4.74
C SER A 34 4.10 -9.55 5.87
N GLU A 35 5.37 -9.38 5.55
CA GLU A 35 6.40 -8.87 6.47
C GLU A 35 6.37 -7.33 6.60
N MET A 36 5.27 -6.68 6.20
CA MET A 36 5.11 -5.24 6.38
C MET A 36 5.02 -4.86 7.85
N SER A 37 5.51 -3.66 8.18
CA SER A 37 5.37 -3.09 9.52
C SER A 37 3.91 -3.09 9.98
N LEU A 38 3.69 -3.37 11.26
CA LEU A 38 2.34 -3.54 11.81
C LEU A 38 1.46 -2.30 11.60
N SER A 39 2.03 -1.11 11.79
CA SER A 39 1.35 0.17 11.58
C SER A 39 0.86 0.31 10.12
N LEU A 40 1.73 0.06 9.15
CA LEU A 40 1.40 0.13 7.72
C LEU A 40 0.34 -0.92 7.34
N LYS A 41 0.53 -2.16 7.80
CA LYS A 41 -0.41 -3.26 7.55
C LYS A 41 -1.81 -2.94 8.05
N ASN A 42 -1.93 -2.51 9.30
CA ASN A 42 -3.21 -2.13 9.90
C ASN A 42 -3.84 -0.97 9.12
N SER A 43 -3.02 0.04 8.80
CA SER A 43 -3.45 1.21 8.04
C SER A 43 -4.00 0.82 6.66
N ILE A 44 -3.30 -0.02 5.91
CA ILE A 44 -3.75 -0.52 4.60
C ILE A 44 -5.06 -1.31 4.73
N LEU A 45 -5.11 -2.27 5.66
CA LEU A 45 -6.29 -3.13 5.82
C LEU A 45 -7.56 -2.35 6.22
N SER A 46 -7.40 -1.28 6.98
CA SER A 46 -8.50 -0.39 7.37
C SER A 46 -8.96 0.56 6.25
N ASN A 47 -8.16 0.75 5.20
CA ASN A 47 -8.46 1.66 4.08
C ASN A 47 -8.48 0.93 2.72
N MET A 48 -8.73 -0.38 2.76
CA MET A 48 -8.88 -1.20 1.58
C MET A 48 -10.35 -1.45 1.29
N ASP A 49 -10.77 -1.12 0.08
CA ASP A 49 -12.16 -1.20 -0.34
C ASP A 49 -12.31 -1.92 -1.68
N PHE A 50 -13.44 -2.57 -1.88
CA PHE A 50 -13.87 -3.07 -3.18
C PHE A 50 -14.98 -2.17 -3.74
N ASN A 51 -14.83 -1.75 -4.99
CA ASN A 51 -15.79 -0.90 -5.68
C ASN A 51 -16.25 -1.55 -6.98
N SER A 52 -17.56 -1.64 -7.18
CA SER A 52 -18.13 -2.06 -8.46
C SER A 52 -18.08 -0.89 -9.46
N PHE A 53 -17.03 -0.87 -10.29
CA PHE A 53 -16.84 0.15 -11.32
C PHE A 53 -17.16 -0.44 -12.70
N TYR A 54 -18.26 -0.01 -13.31
CA TYR A 54 -18.76 -0.48 -14.63
C TYR A 54 -18.74 -2.01 -14.81
N GLY A 55 -19.04 -2.78 -13.75
CA GLY A 55 -19.06 -4.24 -13.79
C GLY A 55 -17.69 -4.92 -13.87
N LEU A 56 -16.58 -4.18 -13.77
CA LEU A 56 -15.22 -4.73 -13.74
C LEU A 56 -14.79 -5.12 -12.31
N GLY A 57 -15.22 -4.34 -11.32
CA GLY A 57 -14.76 -4.48 -9.93
C GLY A 57 -13.31 -4.03 -9.76
N ILE A 58 -13.06 -3.13 -8.81
CA ILE A 58 -11.74 -2.58 -8.51
C ILE A 58 -11.48 -2.72 -7.01
N ILE A 59 -10.28 -3.17 -6.64
CA ILE A 59 -9.79 -3.06 -5.27
C ILE A 59 -9.01 -1.75 -5.18
N VAL A 60 -9.42 -0.89 -4.26
CA VAL A 60 -8.74 0.37 -3.94
C VAL A 60 -7.93 0.13 -2.68
N ILE A 61 -6.63 0.37 -2.77
CA ILE A 61 -5.69 0.27 -1.65
C ILE A 61 -5.20 1.68 -1.34
N THR A 62 -5.78 2.30 -0.32
CA THR A 62 -5.37 3.65 0.08
C THR A 62 -4.26 3.58 1.11
N ILE A 63 -3.13 4.23 0.82
CA ILE A 63 -2.00 4.34 1.75
C ILE A 63 -2.02 5.77 2.33
N PRO A 64 -2.48 5.96 3.58
CA PRO A 64 -2.47 7.28 4.20
C PRO A 64 -1.04 7.68 4.59
N PRO A 65 -0.79 8.97 4.90
CA PRO A 65 0.50 9.43 5.40
C PRO A 65 0.95 8.66 6.65
N GLN A 66 2.15 8.10 6.60
CA GLN A 66 2.71 7.31 7.70
C GLN A 66 3.45 8.22 8.68
N LYS A 67 3.21 8.06 9.99
CA LYS A 67 3.89 8.82 11.06
C LYS A 67 5.21 8.20 11.49
N GLU A 68 5.43 6.94 11.10
CA GLU A 68 6.57 6.11 11.48
C GLU A 68 7.21 5.51 10.23
N LEU A 69 8.44 5.02 10.36
CA LEU A 69 9.13 4.31 9.30
C LEU A 69 8.33 3.07 8.86
N SER A 70 8.27 2.86 7.55
CA SER A 70 7.63 1.69 6.95
C SER A 70 8.69 0.69 6.50
N TYR A 71 8.44 -0.57 6.81
CA TYR A 71 9.38 -1.67 6.55
C TYR A 71 8.69 -2.80 5.81
N VAL A 72 9.46 -3.55 5.03
CA VAL A 72 9.09 -4.88 4.53
C VAL A 72 10.23 -5.83 4.90
N GLY A 73 9.98 -6.73 5.86
CA GLY A 73 11.05 -7.50 6.49
C GLY A 73 11.99 -6.57 7.26
N GLU A 74 13.28 -6.64 6.96
CA GLU A 74 14.31 -5.78 7.55
C GLU A 74 14.57 -4.49 6.76
N GLU A 75 13.94 -4.36 5.58
CA GLU A 75 14.24 -3.30 4.63
C GLU A 75 13.33 -2.09 4.81
N ILE A 76 13.92 -0.89 4.81
CA ILE A 76 13.21 0.38 4.95
C ILE A 76 12.88 0.95 3.58
N TYR A 77 11.65 1.42 3.44
CA TYR A 77 11.20 2.11 2.22
C TYR A 77 10.68 3.51 2.54
N TRP A 78 10.91 4.42 1.60
CA TRP A 78 10.43 5.78 1.68
C TRP A 78 9.83 6.21 0.35
N ARG A 79 9.00 7.24 0.38
CA ARG A 79 8.43 7.84 -0.81
C ARG A 79 9.31 9.01 -1.23
N ASN A 80 9.96 8.88 -2.38
CA ASN A 80 10.69 9.95 -3.03
C ASN A 80 9.86 10.48 -4.20
N SER A 81 9.15 11.58 -3.95
CA SER A 81 8.20 12.19 -4.90
C SER A 81 7.12 11.20 -5.38
N ASP A 82 7.21 10.72 -6.60
CA ASP A 82 6.29 9.77 -7.23
C ASP A 82 6.76 8.31 -7.15
N SER A 83 7.97 8.07 -6.63
CA SER A 83 8.57 6.75 -6.52
C SER A 83 8.65 6.25 -5.07
N THR A 84 8.69 4.94 -4.90
CA THR A 84 9.03 4.28 -3.63
C THR A 84 10.41 3.68 -3.76
N GLU A 85 11.33 4.11 -2.90
CA GLU A 85 12.73 3.71 -2.93
C GLU A 85 13.12 3.00 -1.63
N GLN A 86 14.04 2.06 -1.72
CA GLN A 86 14.67 1.44 -0.55
C GLN A 86 15.71 2.39 0.04
N ALA A 87 15.66 2.65 1.34
CA ALA A 87 16.69 3.39 2.04
C ALA A 87 17.89 2.48 2.30
N LYS A 88 19.04 2.78 1.70
CA LYS A 88 20.24 1.92 1.77
C LYS A 88 21.30 2.44 2.73
N THR A 89 21.23 3.71 3.12
CA THR A 89 22.25 4.35 3.95
C THR A 89 21.67 4.87 5.26
N PRO A 90 22.45 4.89 6.37
CA PRO A 90 22.02 5.49 7.62
C PRO A 90 21.55 6.94 7.50
N LYS A 91 22.15 7.70 6.57
CA LYS A 91 21.78 9.09 6.28
C LYS A 91 20.36 9.20 5.70
N GLN A 92 20.00 8.30 4.78
CA GLN A 92 18.64 8.25 4.20
C GLN A 92 17.60 7.90 5.27
N ILE A 93 17.92 6.95 6.15
CA ILE A 93 17.05 6.53 7.25
C ILE A 93 16.84 7.69 8.25
N ALA A 94 17.90 8.43 8.57
CA ALA A 94 17.82 9.57 9.48
C ALA A 94 17.03 10.77 8.93
N MET A 95 17.15 11.05 7.61
CA MET A 95 16.46 12.18 6.96
C MET A 95 14.92 12.07 7.07
N GLN A 96 14.38 10.85 6.96
CA GLN A 96 12.95 10.57 7.12
C GLN A 96 12.45 10.87 8.55
N HIS A 97 13.33 10.74 9.55
CA HIS A 97 13.02 11.00 10.95
C HIS A 97 12.99 12.50 11.30
N SER A 98 13.72 13.34 10.54
CA SER A 98 13.77 14.80 10.70
C SER A 98 12.67 15.56 9.96
N ASP A 99 12.24 15.08 8.78
CA ASP A 99 11.16 15.73 8.01
C ASP A 99 9.79 15.67 8.71
N SER A 100 9.52 14.57 9.44
CA SER A 100 8.30 14.43 10.25
C SER A 100 8.25 15.42 11.44
N LYS A 101 9.41 15.88 11.94
CA LYS A 101 9.48 16.88 13.02
C LYS A 101 9.39 18.32 12.51
N ASN A 102 9.88 18.60 11.30
CA ASN A 102 9.89 19.97 10.76
C ASN A 102 8.52 20.46 10.28
N ARG A 103 7.60 19.55 9.92
CA ARG A 103 6.23 19.94 9.54
C ARG A 103 5.38 20.46 10.70
N ILE A 104 5.68 20.07 11.94
CA ILE A 104 4.93 20.52 13.12
C ILE A 104 5.29 21.98 13.49
N ARG A 105 6.43 22.49 13.03
CA ARG A 105 6.94 23.81 13.41
C ARG A 105 6.52 24.96 12.48
N LEU A 106 5.80 24.68 11.40
CA LEU A 106 5.39 25.67 10.40
C LEU A 106 3.90 26.06 10.45
N GLU A 107 3.10 25.47 11.36
CA GLU A 107 1.67 25.81 11.54
C GLU A 107 1.34 26.35 12.95
N LEU A 108 2.29 27.03 13.59
CA LEU A 108 2.07 27.89 14.78
C LEU A 108 2.85 29.19 14.59
#